data_AF-A0A7Y3H4X5-F1
#
_entry.id   AF-A0A7Y3H4X5-F1
#
_cell.length_a   1.000
_cell.length_b   1.000
_cell.length_c   1.000
_cell.angle_alpha   90.00
_cell.angle_beta   90.00
_cell.angle_gamma   90.00
#
_symmetry.space_group_name_H-M   'P 1'
#
loop_
_entity.id
_entity.type
_entity.pdbx_description
1 polymer ?
#
loop_
_entity_poly.entity_id
_entity_poly.type
_entity_poly.pdbx_seq_one_letter_code
_entity_poly.pdbx_strand_id
1 'polypeptide(L)'
;MKNLLILSFLMLSVMSCGTDSDCVKDDFLGSYTGTSKCTGEDEMSVNAEVTEASGNSVAINIDGEVAELRIDGCNVEIPETTIDFLGNPVTSFAEGELNGNTLTINQTINFIGVTTNCNVTLRK
;
A
#
# COMPACT_ATOMS: atom_id res chain seq x y z
N MET A 1 3.61 20.64 -59.44
CA MET A 1 3.40 21.41 -58.20
C MET A 1 2.89 20.42 -57.15
N LYS A 2 3.78 19.60 -56.57
CA LYS A 2 4.39 19.78 -55.23
C LYS A 2 3.35 19.91 -54.10
N ASN A 3 2.98 18.74 -53.59
CA ASN A 3 2.75 18.35 -52.20
C ASN A 3 2.07 19.37 -51.26
N LEU A 4 0.81 19.09 -50.93
CA LEU A 4 0.11 19.70 -49.80
C LEU A 4 0.24 18.78 -48.57
N LEU A 5 1.24 19.12 -47.76
CA LEU A 5 1.32 19.07 -46.30
C LEU A 5 -0.06 19.34 -45.63
N ILE A 6 -0.51 18.84 -44.46
CA ILE A 6 0.16 18.51 -43.20
C ILE A 6 -0.90 17.99 -42.19
N LEU A 7 -0.44 17.12 -41.29
CA LEU A 7 -0.92 16.82 -39.92
C LEU A 7 -2.41 16.67 -39.61
N SER A 8 -2.76 15.42 -39.29
CA SER A 8 -3.73 15.12 -38.22
C SER A 8 -3.08 14.08 -37.30
N PHE A 9 -2.03 14.49 -36.59
CA PHE A 9 -1.40 13.66 -35.57
C PHE A 9 -2.29 13.74 -34.32
N LEU A 10 -3.22 12.78 -34.23
CA LEU A 10 -4.06 12.57 -33.06
C LEU A 10 -3.11 12.24 -31.89
N MET A 11 -2.90 13.21 -31.00
CA MET A 11 -2.24 12.98 -29.72
C MET A 11 -3.16 12.11 -28.85
N LEU A 12 -3.04 10.79 -28.98
CA LEU A 12 -3.26 9.89 -27.86
C LEU A 12 -1.99 9.96 -27.02
N SER A 13 -1.95 10.90 -26.09
CA SER A 13 -1.05 10.81 -24.95
C SER A 13 -1.54 9.64 -24.10
N VAL A 14 -1.08 8.44 -24.46
CA VAL A 14 -0.91 7.37 -23.49
C VAL A 14 0.04 7.91 -22.43
N MET A 15 -0.52 8.44 -21.34
CA MET A 15 0.20 8.59 -20.06
C MET A 15 0.50 7.18 -19.55
N SER A 16 1.44 6.51 -20.20
CA SER A 16 2.25 5.46 -19.58
C SER A 16 3.39 6.19 -18.87
N CYS A 17 3.08 6.89 -17.78
CA CYS A 17 4.11 7.50 -16.94
C CYS A 17 4.57 6.44 -15.92
N GLY A 18 5.43 5.54 -16.39
CA GLY A 18 6.46 5.01 -15.50
C GLY A 18 7.47 6.12 -15.31
N THR A 19 7.31 6.90 -14.24
CA THR A 19 8.25 7.94 -13.85
C THR A 19 8.37 7.90 -12.35
N ASP A 20 9.62 7.97 -11.87
CA ASP A 20 10.07 8.25 -10.52
C ASP A 20 9.48 9.58 -9.98
N SER A 21 8.16 9.63 -9.84
CA SER A 21 7.47 10.70 -9.12
C SER A 21 7.31 10.23 -7.68
N ASP A 22 7.95 10.94 -6.74
CA ASP A 22 7.70 10.75 -5.32
C ASP A 22 6.19 10.84 -5.07
N CYS A 23 5.59 9.77 -4.55
CA CYS A 23 4.19 9.78 -4.17
C CYS A 23 3.97 10.83 -3.07
N VAL A 24 2.84 11.53 -3.14
CA VAL A 24 2.38 12.42 -2.08
C VAL A 24 1.32 11.75 -1.24
N LYS A 25 1.08 12.27 -0.03
CA LYS A 25 0.07 11.73 0.90
C LYS A 25 -1.29 11.48 0.25
N ASP A 26 -1.73 12.39 -0.61
CA ASP A 26 -3.04 12.30 -1.29
C ASP A 26 -3.13 11.12 -2.26
N ASP A 27 -2.00 10.63 -2.79
CA ASP A 27 -1.95 9.46 -3.68
C ASP A 27 -2.36 8.18 -2.94
N PHE A 28 -2.28 8.15 -1.60
CA PHE A 28 -2.68 7.02 -0.77
C PHE A 28 -4.15 7.07 -0.37
N LEU A 29 -4.82 8.23 -0.39
CA LEU A 29 -6.16 8.39 0.17
C LEU A 29 -7.25 7.75 -0.69
N GLY A 30 -8.19 7.02 -0.09
CA GLY A 30 -9.36 6.47 -0.77
C GLY A 30 -9.72 5.05 -0.35
N SER A 31 -10.71 4.48 -1.03
CA SER A 31 -11.13 3.10 -0.81
C SER A 31 -10.34 2.15 -1.70
N TYR A 32 -10.01 0.99 -1.15
CA TYR A 32 -9.32 -0.08 -1.84
C TYR A 32 -10.05 -1.41 -1.62
N THR A 33 -9.89 -2.31 -2.58
CA THR A 33 -10.29 -3.72 -2.46
C THR A 33 -9.10 -4.60 -2.85
N GLY A 34 -8.99 -5.76 -2.21
CA GLY A 34 -7.80 -6.56 -2.43
C GLY A 34 -7.83 -7.90 -1.75
N THR A 35 -6.63 -8.45 -1.56
CA THR A 35 -6.44 -9.72 -0.89
C THR A 35 -5.40 -9.64 0.21
N SER A 36 -5.57 -10.46 1.24
CA SER A 36 -4.61 -10.70 2.30
C SER A 36 -4.27 -12.18 2.34
N LYS A 37 -2.99 -12.51 2.46
CA LYS A 37 -2.51 -13.88 2.57
C LYS A 37 -1.44 -13.98 3.65
N CYS A 38 -1.77 -14.68 4.72
CA CYS A 38 -0.84 -14.99 5.80
C CYS A 38 -0.20 -16.36 5.64
N THR A 39 0.96 -16.55 6.26
CA THR A 39 1.70 -17.82 6.22
C THR A 39 0.87 -18.94 6.85
N GLY A 40 0.57 -19.97 6.05
CA GLY A 40 -0.24 -21.11 6.50
C GLY A 40 -1.76 -20.89 6.44
N GLU A 41 -2.21 -19.76 5.90
CA GLU A 41 -3.62 -19.43 5.70
C GLU A 41 -3.97 -19.32 4.22
N ASP A 42 -5.26 -19.50 3.92
CA ASP A 42 -5.80 -19.24 2.59
C ASP A 42 -5.85 -17.73 2.31
N GLU A 43 -5.78 -17.36 1.03
CA GLU A 43 -5.95 -15.98 0.61
C GLU A 43 -7.39 -15.51 0.84
N MET A 44 -7.56 -14.37 1.50
CA MET A 44 -8.86 -13.78 1.83
C MET A 44 -9.05 -12.45 1.10
N SER A 45 -10.27 -12.16 0.67
CA SER A 45 -10.62 -10.83 0.16
C SER A 45 -10.73 -9.85 1.33
N VAL A 46 -10.23 -8.64 1.14
CA VAL A 46 -10.28 -7.56 2.13
C VAL A 46 -10.72 -6.24 1.51
N ASN A 47 -11.37 -5.38 2.29
CA ASN A 47 -11.62 -3.99 1.93
C ASN A 47 -10.80 -3.08 2.83
N ALA A 48 -10.27 -2.01 2.25
CA ALA A 48 -9.55 -1.02 3.01
C ALA A 48 -10.02 0.41 2.71
N GLU A 49 -9.98 1.26 3.72
CA GLU A 49 -10.15 2.70 3.56
C GLU A 49 -8.93 3.41 4.12
N VAL A 50 -8.30 4.24 3.30
CA VAL A 50 -7.15 5.06 3.68
C VAL A 50 -7.62 6.51 3.81
N THR A 51 -7.45 7.05 5.02
CA THR A 51 -7.88 8.41 5.39
C THR A 51 -6.71 9.24 5.89
N GLU A 52 -6.90 10.55 5.93
CA GLU A 52 -5.87 11.48 6.36
C GLU A 52 -5.54 11.31 7.86
N ALA A 53 -4.26 11.25 8.19
CA ALA A 53 -3.76 11.35 9.56
C ALA A 53 -2.81 12.56 9.70
N SER A 54 -2.32 12.81 10.91
CA SER A 54 -1.44 13.94 11.20
C SER A 54 -0.06 13.78 10.57
N GLY A 55 0.57 14.89 10.17
CA GLY A 55 1.92 14.88 9.61
C GLY A 55 1.98 14.21 8.23
N ASN A 56 3.01 13.37 8.03
CA ASN A 56 3.20 12.59 6.81
C ASN A 56 2.67 11.15 6.95
N SER A 57 1.59 10.98 7.69
CA SER A 57 0.95 9.69 7.92
C SER A 57 -0.45 9.64 7.31
N VAL A 58 -0.93 8.42 7.07
CA VAL A 58 -2.34 8.11 6.77
C VAL A 58 -2.84 7.02 7.71
N ALA A 59 -4.14 7.00 7.98
CA ALA A 59 -4.78 5.92 8.70
C ALA A 59 -5.38 4.93 7.70
N ILE A 60 -4.99 3.66 7.78
CA ILE A 60 -5.59 2.57 7.01
C ILE A 60 -6.51 1.76 7.90
N ASN A 61 -7.73 1.54 7.44
CA ASN A 61 -8.70 0.64 8.06
C ASN A 61 -8.90 -0.56 7.14
N ILE A 62 -8.45 -1.75 7.54
CA ILE A 62 -8.64 -3.01 6.79
C ILE A 62 -9.70 -3.83 7.53
N ASP A 63 -10.89 -3.96 6.94
CA ASP A 63 -12.03 -4.71 7.50
C ASP A 63 -12.33 -4.44 8.99
N GLY A 64 -12.09 -3.21 9.47
CA GLY A 64 -12.31 -2.78 10.85
C GLY A 64 -11.05 -2.64 11.70
N GLU A 65 -9.90 -3.13 11.22
CA GLU A 65 -8.61 -2.99 11.89
C GLU A 65 -7.90 -1.72 11.42
N VAL A 66 -7.66 -0.79 12.34
CA VAL A 66 -7.07 0.53 12.03
C VAL A 66 -5.59 0.55 12.41
N ALA A 67 -4.74 0.97 11.49
CA ALA A 67 -3.33 1.25 11.71
C ALA A 67 -2.94 2.62 11.12
N GLU A 68 -1.89 3.22 11.67
CA GLU A 68 -1.28 4.42 11.07
C GLU A 68 -0.07 3.99 10.23
N LEU A 69 -0.07 4.38 8.95
CA LEU A 69 1.03 4.21 8.01
C LEU A 69 1.82 5.53 7.96
N ARG A 70 3.13 5.47 8.15
CA ARG A 70 4.02 6.60 7.83
C ARG A 70 4.43 6.51 6.38
N ILE A 71 4.46 7.64 5.69
CA ILE A 71 4.80 7.72 4.26
C ILE A 71 6.23 8.23 4.10
N ASP A 72 6.98 7.62 3.19
CA ASP A 72 8.28 8.10 2.70
C ASP A 72 8.36 7.90 1.17
N GLY A 73 8.03 8.96 0.43
CA GLY A 73 7.76 8.86 -1.01
C GLY A 73 6.61 7.88 -1.28
N CYS A 74 6.86 6.87 -2.12
CA CYS A 74 5.89 5.81 -2.40
C CYS A 74 5.91 4.66 -1.38
N ASN A 75 6.83 4.66 -0.43
CA ASN A 75 6.93 3.62 0.59
C ASN A 75 6.06 3.97 1.80
N VAL A 76 5.58 2.93 2.49
CA VAL A 76 4.90 3.05 3.77
C VAL A 76 5.51 2.13 4.81
N GLU A 77 5.50 2.57 6.07
CA GLU A 77 5.86 1.73 7.22
C GLU A 77 4.79 1.79 8.32
N ILE A 78 4.56 0.66 8.97
CA ILE A 78 3.98 0.58 10.31
C ILE A 78 5.14 0.24 11.24
N PRO A 79 5.53 1.15 12.15
CA PRO A 79 6.68 0.93 13.02
C PRO A 79 6.47 -0.28 13.92
N GLU A 80 7.58 -0.92 14.30
CA GLU A 80 7.55 -2.06 15.19
C GLU A 80 6.84 -1.72 16.51
N THR A 81 5.84 -2.53 16.82
CA THR A 81 5.12 -2.50 18.08
C THR A 81 5.36 -3.82 18.80
N THR A 82 5.70 -3.75 20.08
CA THR A 82 5.84 -4.93 20.95
C THR A 82 4.74 -4.93 22.00
N ILE A 83 4.01 -6.03 22.12
CA ILE A 83 3.05 -6.26 23.21
C ILE A 83 3.46 -7.51 24.00
N ASP A 84 3.14 -7.53 25.29
CA ASP A 84 3.28 -8.74 26.11
C ASP A 84 2.00 -9.57 26.02
N PHE A 85 2.12 -10.81 25.58
CA PHE A 85 1.04 -11.78 25.58
C PHE A 85 1.44 -13.00 26.42
N LEU A 86 0.83 -13.14 27.60
CA LEU A 86 1.11 -14.22 28.54
C LEU A 86 2.59 -14.32 28.93
N GLY A 87 3.28 -13.19 29.15
CA GLY A 87 4.69 -13.15 29.50
C GLY A 87 5.65 -13.40 28.34
N ASN A 88 5.15 -13.42 27.11
CA ASN A 88 5.95 -13.58 25.89
C ASN A 88 5.78 -12.34 25.01
N PRO A 89 6.87 -11.76 24.48
CA PRO A 89 6.77 -10.63 23.57
C PRO A 89 6.18 -11.08 22.23
N VAL A 90 5.21 -10.32 21.73
CA VAL A 90 4.72 -10.35 20.36
C VAL A 90 5.19 -9.06 19.70
N THR A 91 5.97 -9.15 18.63
CA THR A 91 6.39 -7.98 17.84
C THR A 91 5.63 -7.97 16.52
N SER A 92 5.16 -6.81 16.08
CA SER A 92 4.59 -6.63 14.75
C SER A 92 5.09 -5.34 14.10
N PHE A 93 5.45 -5.41 12.83
CA PHE A 93 5.77 -4.27 11.97
C PHE A 93 5.26 -4.56 10.56
N ALA A 94 5.16 -3.52 9.74
CA ALA A 94 4.84 -3.70 8.32
C ALA A 94 5.57 -2.69 7.45
N GLU A 95 5.86 -3.08 6.22
CA GLU A 95 6.41 -2.22 5.19
C GLU A 95 5.61 -2.40 3.90
N GLY A 96 5.53 -1.36 3.08
CA GLY A 96 4.75 -1.41 1.86
C GLY A 96 5.13 -0.36 0.85
N GLU A 97 4.47 -0.42 -0.30
CA GLU A 97 4.70 0.47 -1.44
C GLU A 97 3.39 0.72 -2.19
N LEU A 98 3.17 1.97 -2.59
CA LEU A 98 2.16 2.35 -3.57
C LEU A 98 2.78 2.42 -4.96
N ASN A 99 2.32 1.56 -5.87
CA ASN A 99 2.70 1.57 -7.27
C ASN A 99 1.46 1.82 -8.14
N GLY A 100 1.31 3.06 -8.62
CA GLY A 100 0.10 3.52 -9.28
C GLY A 100 -1.10 3.42 -8.34
N ASN A 101 -2.06 2.55 -8.67
CA ASN A 101 -3.26 2.33 -7.86
C ASN A 101 -3.17 1.10 -6.95
N THR A 102 -2.01 0.44 -6.89
CA THR A 102 -1.82 -0.79 -6.10
C THR A 102 -0.97 -0.49 -4.87
N LEU A 103 -1.54 -0.65 -3.68
CA LEU A 103 -0.83 -0.59 -2.41
C LEU A 103 -0.52 -2.02 -1.95
N THR A 104 0.76 -2.34 -1.79
CA THR A 104 1.19 -3.63 -1.25
C THR A 104 1.75 -3.42 0.16
N ILE A 105 1.32 -4.22 1.13
CA ILE A 105 1.80 -4.17 2.52
C ILE A 105 2.25 -5.58 2.92
N ASN A 106 3.46 -5.69 3.45
CA ASN A 106 4.02 -6.90 4.04
C ASN A 106 4.12 -6.68 5.55
N GLN A 107 3.27 -7.37 6.30
CA GLN A 107 3.32 -7.37 7.74
C GLN A 107 4.08 -8.60 8.23
N THR A 108 4.96 -8.39 9.20
CA THR A 108 5.64 -9.46 9.93
C THR A 108 5.19 -9.45 11.38
N ILE A 109 4.82 -10.61 11.88
CA ILE A 109 4.45 -10.85 13.28
C ILE A 109 5.38 -11.93 13.82
N ASN A 110 6.08 -11.64 14.92
CA ASN A 110 6.90 -12.64 15.61
C ASN A 110 6.30 -12.96 16.98
N PHE A 111 6.13 -14.25 17.25
CA PHE A 111 5.65 -14.75 18.53
C PHE A 111 6.27 -16.12 18.85
N ILE A 112 6.94 -16.24 20.00
CA ILE A 112 7.57 -17.49 20.48
C ILE A 112 8.46 -18.15 19.40
N GLY A 113 9.30 -17.34 18.74
CA GLY A 113 10.20 -17.83 17.70
C GLY A 113 9.52 -18.30 16.41
N VAL A 114 8.20 -18.13 16.29
CA VAL A 114 7.44 -18.31 15.05
C VAL A 114 7.28 -16.94 14.39
N THR A 115 7.57 -16.89 13.09
CA THR A 115 7.35 -15.71 12.26
C THR A 115 6.20 -15.97 11.31
N THR A 116 5.18 -15.13 11.38
CA THR A 116 4.07 -15.08 10.42
C THR A 116 4.25 -13.86 9.54
N ASN A 117 4.25 -14.07 8.23
CA ASN A 117 4.21 -12.99 7.25
C ASN A 117 2.83 -12.94 6.60
N CYS A 118 2.28 -11.75 6.50
CA CYS A 118 1.03 -11.46 5.80
C CYS A 118 1.31 -10.48 4.67
N ASN A 119 0.99 -10.88 3.44
CA ASN A 119 1.04 -9.99 2.27
C ASN A 119 -0.38 -9.52 1.96
N VAL A 120 -0.55 -8.20 1.93
CA VAL A 120 -1.79 -7.54 1.56
C VAL A 120 -1.57 -6.80 0.24
N THR A 121 -2.40 -7.07 -0.76
CA THR A 121 -2.38 -6.36 -2.05
C THR A 121 -3.72 -5.69 -2.26
N LEU A 122 -3.73 -4.36 -2.25
CA LEU A 122 -4.92 -3.51 -2.32
C LEU A 122 -4.93 -2.71 -3.63
N ARG A 123 -6.10 -2.58 -4.27
CA ARG A 123 -6.29 -1.77 -5.48
C ARG A 123 -7.44 -0.78 -5.31
N LYS A 124 -7.17 0.48 -5.69
CA LYS A 124 -8.15 1.58 -5.78
C LYS A 124 -9.12 1.40 -6.95
#